data_AF-A0A2U0DFW1-F1
#
_entry.id   AF-A0A2U0DFW1-F1
#
_cell.length_a   1.000
_cell.length_b   1.000
_cell.length_c   1.000
_cell.angle_alpha   90.00
_cell.angle_beta   90.00
_cell.angle_gamma   90.00
#
_symmetry.space_group_name_H-M   'P 1'
#
loop_
_entity.id
_entity.type
_entity.pdbx_description
1 polymer ?
#
loop_
_entity_poly.entity_id
_entity_poly.type
_entity_poly.pdbx_seq_one_letter_code
_entity_poly.pdbx_strand_id
1 'polypeptide(L)' 'MQPNYQKQKYIFRKSRKRIETLFSQLWDQFKIRNNYAKSFIAFKTRILSKITALTFIQFVNVFVFNKKMNNIKIALV' A
#
# COMPACT_ATOMS: atom_id res chain seq x y z
N MET A 1 -25.21 -8.98 -11.45
CA MET A 1 -24.25 -9.76 -10.64
C MET A 1 -23.85 -10.98 -11.45
N GLN A 2 -22.58 -11.36 -11.51
CA GLN A 2 -22.15 -12.45 -12.40
C GLN A 2 -22.88 -13.75 -12.02
N PRO A 3 -23.62 -14.38 -12.95
CA PRO A 3 -24.26 -15.64 -12.68
C PRO A 3 -23.16 -16.67 -12.44
N ASN A 4 -23.16 -17.33 -11.27
CA ASN A 4 -22.15 -18.29 -10.80
C ASN A 4 -20.95 -17.74 -9.97
N TYR A 5 -21.05 -16.56 -9.34
CA TYR A 5 -20.02 -16.12 -8.40
C TYR A 5 -20.06 -16.92 -7.08
N GLN A 6 -19.10 -17.84 -6.90
CA GLN A 6 -18.89 -18.51 -5.62
C GLN A 6 -18.09 -17.63 -4.66
N LYS A 7 -18.62 -17.46 -3.44
CA LYS A 7 -18.02 -16.62 -2.41
C LYS A 7 -16.71 -17.25 -1.93
N GLN A 8 -15.59 -16.60 -2.24
CA GLN A 8 -14.28 -17.04 -1.77
C GLN A 8 -14.20 -17.08 -0.24
N LYS A 9 -13.40 -18.01 0.30
CA LYS A 9 -13.22 -18.18 1.75
C LYS A 9 -12.83 -16.85 2.41
N TYR A 10 -13.34 -16.62 3.62
CA TYR A 10 -13.22 -15.35 4.34
C TYR A 10 -11.75 -14.86 4.46
N ILE A 11 -10.82 -15.78 4.72
CA ILE A 11 -9.39 -15.47 4.86
C ILE A 11 -8.84 -14.81 3.59
N PHE A 12 -9.13 -15.38 2.41
CA PHE A 12 -8.66 -14.82 1.13
C PHE A 12 -9.31 -13.47 0.83
N ARG A 13 -10.59 -13.28 1.17
CA ARG A 13 -11.27 -11.99 1.01
C ARG A 13 -10.68 -10.91 1.91
N LYS A 14 -10.33 -11.26 3.16
CA LYS A 14 -9.69 -10.34 4.12
C LYS A 14 -8.30 -9.92 3.64
N SER A 15 -7.50 -10.87 3.18
CA SER A 15 -6.16 -10.59 2.64
C SER A 15 -6.24 -9.76 1.35
N ARG A 16 -7.14 -10.10 0.41
CA ARG A 16 -7.33 -9.31 -0.82
C ARG A 16 -7.73 -7.88 -0.50
N LYS A 17 -8.70 -7.68 0.39
CA LYS A 17 -9.17 -6.34 0.77
C LYS A 17 -8.04 -5.50 1.37
N ARG A 18 -7.13 -6.11 2.14
CA ARG A 18 -5.92 -5.45 2.64
C ARG A 18 -4.97 -5.06 1.51
N ILE A 19 -4.69 -5.99 0.60
CA ILE A 19 -3.84 -5.75 -0.58
C ILE A 19 -4.41 -4.59 -1.41
N GLU A 20 -5.69 -4.63 -1.76
CA GLU A 20 -6.38 -3.57 -2.52
C GLU A 20 -6.33 -2.21 -1.80
N THR A 21 -6.64 -2.17 -0.51
CA THR A 21 -6.59 -0.92 0.29
C THR A 21 -5.18 -0.33 0.28
N LEU A 22 -4.17 -1.17 0.44
CA LEU A 22 -2.76 -0.77 0.50
C LEU A 22 -2.27 -0.30 -0.87
N PHE A 23 -2.67 -0.98 -1.96
CA PHE A 23 -2.39 -0.54 -3.33
C PHE A 23 -3.09 0.77 -3.70
N SER A 24 -4.35 0.98 -3.31
CA SER A 24 -5.05 2.26 -3.54
C SER A 24 -4.37 3.40 -2.78
N GLN A 25 -3.93 3.16 -1.55
CA GLN A 25 -3.16 4.14 -0.77
C GLN A 25 -1.81 4.44 -1.41
N LEU A 26 -1.08 3.41 -1.85
CA LEU A 26 0.16 3.58 -2.61
C LEU A 26 -0.08 4.39 -3.88
N TRP A 27 -1.13 4.08 -4.63
CA TRP A 27 -1.46 4.75 -5.88
C TRP A 27 -1.70 6.25 -5.70
N ASP A 28 -2.52 6.60 -4.70
CA ASP A 28 -2.89 7.98 -4.39
C ASP A 28 -1.71 8.76 -3.77
N GLN A 29 -1.08 8.21 -2.73
CA GLN A 29 0.04 8.83 -2.01
C GLN A 29 1.23 9.11 -2.92
N PHE A 30 1.45 8.24 -3.91
CA PHE A 30 2.61 8.31 -4.78
C PHE A 30 2.31 8.88 -6.16
N LYS A 31 1.06 9.28 -6.43
CA LYS A 31 0.60 9.78 -7.74
C LYS A 31 1.21 8.95 -8.88
N ILE A 32 1.08 7.62 -8.80
CA ILE A 32 1.77 6.67 -9.70
C ILE A 32 1.45 6.95 -11.18
N ARG A 33 0.26 7.51 -11.45
CA ARG A 33 -0.19 7.94 -12.78
C ARG A 33 0.72 8.98 -13.45
N ASN A 34 1.46 9.77 -12.69
CA ASN A 34 2.35 10.80 -13.23
C ASN A 34 3.79 10.28 -13.26
N ASN A 35 4.15 9.58 -14.33
CA ASN A 35 5.51 9.14 -14.55
C ASN A 35 6.36 10.26 -15.17
N TYR A 36 7.14 10.96 -14.34
CA TYR A 36 8.17 11.92 -14.77
C TYR A 36 9.55 11.27 -14.97
N ALA A 37 9.67 9.95 -14.86
CA ALA A 37 10.96 9.28 -15.00
C ALA A 37 11.31 9.11 -16.48
N LYS A 38 12.38 9.78 -16.93
CA LYS A 38 12.96 9.64 -18.28
C LYS A 38 13.61 8.26 -18.54
N SER A 39 13.75 7.40 -17.52
CA SER A 39 14.41 6.08 -17.63
C SER A 39 13.81 5.04 -16.67
N PHE A 40 13.84 3.76 -17.10
CA PHE A 40 13.30 2.60 -16.37
C PHE A 40 13.99 2.36 -15.01
N ILE A 41 15.29 2.64 -14.92
CA ILE A 41 16.06 2.48 -13.68
C ILE A 41 15.55 3.47 -12.60
N ALA A 42 15.36 4.74 -12.98
CA ALA A 42 14.84 5.74 -12.07
C ALA A 42 13.40 5.42 -11.63
N PHE A 43 12.60 4.82 -12.50
CA PHE A 43 11.27 4.32 -12.17
C PHE A 43 11.32 3.18 -11.13
N LYS A 44 12.17 2.17 -11.35
CA LYS A 44 12.38 1.07 -10.40
C LYS A 44 12.83 1.59 -9.03
N THR A 45 13.82 2.47 -9.00
CA THR A 45 14.33 3.06 -7.75
C THR A 45 13.25 3.89 -7.03
N ARG A 46 12.43 4.63 -7.78
CA ARG A 46 11.33 5.42 -7.21
C ARG A 46 10.21 4.53 -6.66
N ILE A 47 9.85 3.44 -7.32
CA ILE A 47 8.87 2.49 -6.77
C ILE A 47 9.44 1.81 -5.52
N LEU A 48 10.68 1.36 -5.59
CA LEU A 48 11.33 0.68 -4.47
C LEU A 48 11.40 1.58 -3.24
N SER A 49 11.88 2.82 -3.38
CA SER A 49 11.97 3.76 -2.25
C SER A 49 10.61 4.06 -1.63
N LYS A 50 9.55 4.13 -2.45
CA LYS A 50 8.16 4.35 -2.02
C LYS A 50 7.59 3.16 -1.25
N ILE A 51 7.85 1.93 -1.69
CA ILE A 51 7.47 0.71 -0.96
C ILE A 51 8.26 0.63 0.36
N THR A 52 9.58 0.86 0.32
CA THR A 52 10.43 0.82 1.51
C THR A 52 10.01 1.87 2.55
N ALA A 53 9.67 3.09 2.12
CA ALA A 53 9.15 4.13 3.00
C ALA A 53 7.83 3.70 3.66
N LEU A 54 6.91 3.10 2.90
CA LEU A 54 5.66 2.61 3.44
C LEU A 54 5.89 1.49 4.48
N THR A 55 6.74 0.52 4.17
CA THR A 55 7.07 -0.57 5.12
C THR A 55 7.76 -0.04 6.36
N PHE A 56 8.61 0.98 6.22
CA PHE A 56 9.29 1.61 7.35
C PHE A 56 8.30 2.36 8.26
N ILE A 57 7.36 3.12 7.69
CA ILE A 57 6.32 3.82 8.47
C ILE A 57 5.42 2.81 9.19
N GLN A 58 5.02 1.73 8.52
CA GLN A 58 4.24 0.66 9.13
C GLN A 58 5.00 -0.02 10.28
N PHE A 59 6.30 -0.25 10.09
CA PHE A 59 7.18 -0.77 11.13
C PHE A 59 7.22 0.18 12.32
N VAL A 60 7.57 1.45 12.12
CA VAL A 60 7.65 2.44 13.20
C VAL A 60 6.30 2.56 13.94
N ASN A 61 5.17 2.61 13.23
CA ASN A 61 3.85 2.69 13.86
C ASN A 61 3.54 1.50 14.78
N VAL A 62 3.91 0.28 14.39
CA VAL A 62 3.62 -0.92 15.18
C VAL A 62 4.64 -1.10 16.29
N PHE A 63 5.93 -0.92 16.01
CA PHE A 63 7.01 -1.24 16.93
C PHE A 63 7.35 -0.09 17.91
N VAL A 64 7.21 1.17 17.48
CA VAL A 64 7.54 2.33 18.33
C VAL A 64 6.28 2.91 18.98
N PHE A 65 5.19 3.05 18.21
CA PHE A 65 3.98 3.72 18.69
C PHE A 65 2.85 2.77 19.13
N ASN A 66 3.03 1.45 18.95
CA ASN A 66 2.01 0.42 19.21
C ASN A 66 0.63 0.73 18.58
N LYS A 67 0.63 1.43 17.44
CA LYS A 67 -0.56 1.82 16.67
C LYS A 67 -0.85 0.80 15.57
N LYS A 68 -2.10 0.77 15.09
CA LYS A 68 -2.51 -0.12 14.00
C LYS A 68 -1.73 0.21 12.71
N MET A 69 -1.23 -0.83 12.04
CA MET A 69 -0.43 -0.78 10.80
C MET A 69 -1.07 0.06 9.67
N ASN A 70 -2.40 0.14 9.61
CA ASN A 70 -3.13 0.89 8.57
C ASN A 70 -3.10 2.43 8.75
N ASN A 71 -2.60 2.96 9.87
CA ASN A 71 -2.54 4.40 10.14
C ASN A 71 -1.32 5.06 9.45
N ILE A 72 -1.34 5.08 8.11
CA ILE A 72 -0.25 5.62 7.29
C ILE A 72 -0.25 7.16 7.24
N LYS A 73 -1.37 7.81 7.57
CA LYS A 73 -1.41 9.26 7.84
C LYS A 73 -0.68 9.51 9.15
N ILE A 74 0.63 9.73 9.06
CA ILE A 74 1.42 10.18 10.18
C ILE A 74 0.93 11.60 10.50
N ALA A 75 0.08 11.75 11.51
CA ALA A 75 0.06 12.98 12.27
C ALA A 75 1.38 12.99 13.06
N LEU A 76 2.43 13.54 12.44
CA LEU A 76 3.61 14.00 13.18
C LEU A 76 3.11 15.23 13.94
N VAL A 77 2.67 15.04 15.18
CA VAL A 77 2.64 16.07 16.23
C VAL A 77 3.71 15.67 17.22
#